data_AF-A0A2M9TTT7-F1
#
_entry.id   AF-A0A2M9TTT7-F1
#
_cell.length_a   1.000
_cell.length_b   1.000
_cell.length_c   1.000
_cell.angle_alpha   90.00
_cell.angle_beta   90.00
_cell.angle_gamma   90.00
#
_symmetry.space_group_name_H-M   'P 1'
#
loop_
_entity.id
_entity.type
_entity.pdbx_description
1 polymer ?
#
loop_
_entity_poly.entity_id
_entity_poly.type
_entity_poly.pdbx_seq_one_letter_code
_entity_poly.pdbx_strand_id
1 'polypeptide(L)'
;MIRLTVILSILISLSACSDRQDDERLRLALMSDCSVTRAALLPDAESADQHALASVQKECLAAYSTLLQDTSAQALRDQQTEVYDSFQRAYRMKYSLQDVFDSLPPKSKAAYEKLATTLFSLKKEEIGL
;
A
#
# COMPACT_ATOMS: atom_id res chain seq x y z
N MET A 1 -44.27 -2.96 -0.95
CA MET A 1 -43.23 -2.96 0.09
C MET A 1 -42.26 -4.14 -0.01
N ILE A 2 -42.68 -5.35 -0.42
CA ILE A 2 -41.78 -6.54 -0.58
C ILE A 2 -40.71 -6.39 -1.67
N ARG A 3 -40.98 -5.62 -2.74
CA ARG A 3 -40.00 -5.43 -3.83
C ARG A 3 -38.79 -4.58 -3.43
N LEU A 4 -38.93 -3.67 -2.45
CA LEU A 4 -37.83 -2.79 -2.03
C LEU A 4 -36.81 -3.54 -1.15
N THR A 5 -37.28 -4.43 -0.29
CA THR A 5 -36.42 -5.25 0.59
C THR A 5 -35.58 -6.25 -0.20
N VAL A 6 -36.12 -6.84 -1.27
CA VAL A 6 -35.37 -7.76 -2.14
C VAL A 6 -34.25 -7.03 -2.89
N ILE A 7 -34.53 -5.83 -3.41
CA ILE A 7 -33.52 -5.01 -4.10
C ILE A 7 -32.42 -4.58 -3.14
N LEU A 8 -32.77 -4.21 -1.91
CA LEU A 8 -31.80 -3.80 -0.89
C LEU A 8 -30.86 -4.96 -0.49
N SER A 9 -31.38 -6.18 -0.33
CA SER A 9 -30.58 -7.38 -0.02
C SER A 9 -29.61 -7.75 -1.15
N ILE A 10 -30.00 -7.55 -2.41
CA ILE A 10 -29.14 -7.77 -3.58
C ILE A 10 -28.04 -6.71 -3.66
N LEU A 11 -28.34 -5.44 -3.35
CA LEU A 11 -27.34 -4.36 -3.32
C LEU A 11 -26.28 -4.57 -2.23
N ILE A 12 -26.69 -5.04 -1.05
CA ILE A 12 -25.77 -5.30 0.08
C ILE A 12 -24.83 -6.48 -0.22
N SER A 13 -25.31 -7.48 -0.96
CA SER A 13 -24.48 -8.63 -1.35
C SER A 13 -23.52 -8.31 -2.49
N LEU A 14 -23.86 -7.37 -3.38
CA LEU A 14 -22.97 -6.86 -4.41
C LEU A 14 -21.85 -5.98 -3.84
N SER A 15 -22.15 -5.14 -2.83
CA SER A 15 -21.11 -4.32 -2.17
C SER A 15 -20.10 -5.16 -1.39
N ALA A 16 -20.56 -6.22 -0.70
CA ALA A 16 -19.67 -7.11 0.04
C ALA A 16 -18.70 -7.92 -0.85
N CYS A 17 -19.11 -8.21 -2.10
CA CYS A 17 -18.21 -8.83 -3.08
C CYS A 17 -17.17 -7.84 -3.64
N SER A 18 -17.53 -6.56 -3.79
CA SER A 18 -16.59 -5.52 -4.24
C SER A 18 -15.47 -5.30 -3.24
N ASP A 19 -15.81 -5.16 -1.95
CA ASP A 19 -14.83 -4.91 -0.90
C ASP A 19 -13.79 -6.05 -0.81
N ARG A 20 -14.23 -7.30 -0.95
CA ARG A 20 -13.33 -8.46 -0.93
C ARG A 20 -12.35 -8.45 -2.12
N GLN A 21 -12.82 -8.06 -3.30
CA GLN A 21 -11.97 -7.98 -4.49
C GLN A 21 -10.97 -6.82 -4.40
N ASP A 22 -11.40 -5.69 -3.83
CA ASP A 22 -10.55 -4.51 -3.64
C ASP A 22 -9.51 -4.73 -2.52
N ASP A 23 -9.86 -5.45 -1.47
CA ASP A 23 -8.91 -5.88 -0.43
C ASP A 23 -7.86 -6.85 -0.99
N GLU A 24 -8.25 -7.78 -1.87
CA GLU A 24 -7.31 -8.69 -2.50
C GLU A 24 -6.37 -7.97 -3.47
N ARG A 25 -6.87 -7.00 -4.23
CA ARG A 25 -6.05 -6.12 -5.07
C ARG A 25 -5.06 -5.31 -4.25
N LEU A 26 -5.52 -4.69 -3.17
CA LEU A 26 -4.66 -3.94 -2.25
C LEU A 26 -3.55 -4.83 -1.69
N ARG A 27 -3.91 -6.05 -1.23
CA ARG A 27 -2.95 -7.04 -0.76
C ARG A 27 -1.89 -7.36 -1.80
N LEU A 28 -2.30 -7.66 -3.03
CA LEU A 28 -1.38 -8.02 -4.10
C LEU A 28 -0.46 -6.85 -4.47
N ALA A 29 -0.99 -5.62 -4.54
CA ALA A 29 -0.20 -4.43 -4.80
C ALA A 29 0.86 -4.20 -3.70
N LEU A 30 0.44 -4.18 -2.43
CA LEU A 30 1.35 -3.97 -1.31
C LEU A 30 2.40 -5.09 -1.17
N MET A 31 2.01 -6.33 -1.41
CA MET A 31 2.95 -7.47 -1.43
C MET A 31 3.97 -7.37 -2.55
N SER A 32 3.54 -6.95 -3.74
CA SER A 32 4.41 -6.72 -4.89
C SER A 32 5.42 -5.62 -4.58
N ASP A 33 4.95 -4.46 -4.12
CA ASP A 33 5.80 -3.32 -3.79
C ASP A 33 6.81 -3.66 -2.69
N CYS A 34 6.37 -4.40 -1.68
CA CYS A 34 7.24 -4.87 -0.59
C CYS A 34 8.35 -5.77 -1.11
N SER A 35 7.99 -6.76 -1.93
CA SER A 35 8.93 -7.75 -2.43
C SER A 35 9.98 -7.10 -3.33
N VAL A 36 9.55 -6.21 -4.23
CA VAL A 36 10.44 -5.45 -5.11
C VAL A 36 11.38 -4.56 -4.30
N THR A 37 10.84 -3.79 -3.35
CA THR A 37 11.64 -2.84 -2.56
C THR A 37 12.67 -3.56 -1.71
N ARG A 38 12.26 -4.61 -0.98
CA ARG A 38 13.19 -5.36 -0.12
C ARG A 38 14.19 -6.19 -0.92
N ALA A 39 13.80 -6.74 -2.07
CA ALA A 39 14.72 -7.44 -2.95
C ALA A 39 15.77 -6.49 -3.55
N ALA A 40 15.40 -5.24 -3.87
CA ALA A 40 16.33 -4.22 -4.35
C ALA A 40 17.35 -3.78 -3.29
N LEU A 41 17.03 -3.98 -2.00
CA LEU A 41 17.94 -3.70 -0.88
C LEU A 41 18.85 -4.89 -0.54
N LEU A 42 18.71 -6.04 -1.22
CA LEU A 42 19.63 -7.15 -1.03
C LEU A 42 21.00 -6.77 -1.59
N PRO A 43 22.09 -7.03 -0.85
CA PRO A 43 23.45 -6.63 -1.23
C PRO A 43 23.95 -7.25 -2.55
N ASP A 44 23.28 -8.28 -3.05
CA ASP A 44 23.60 -8.96 -4.30
C ASP A 44 22.31 -9.29 -5.09
N ALA A 45 21.60 -8.25 -5.55
CA ALA A 45 20.32 -8.38 -6.24
C ALA A 45 20.39 -9.25 -7.52
N GLU A 46 21.56 -9.37 -8.16
CA GLU A 46 21.79 -10.25 -9.32
C GLU A 46 21.92 -11.74 -8.95
N SER A 47 22.21 -12.07 -7.68
CA SER A 47 22.39 -13.44 -7.20
C SER A 47 21.55 -13.78 -5.97
N ALA A 48 20.46 -13.03 -5.74
CA ALA A 48 19.52 -13.35 -4.68
C ALA A 48 19.02 -14.78 -4.87
N ASP A 49 19.49 -15.70 -4.02
CA ASP A 49 19.10 -17.10 -4.13
C ASP A 49 17.60 -17.27 -3.80
N GLN A 50 17.04 -18.43 -4.18
CA GLN A 50 15.63 -18.71 -3.93
C GLN A 50 15.26 -18.64 -2.44
N HIS A 51 16.22 -18.87 -1.54
CA HIS A 51 15.99 -18.81 -0.10
C HIS A 51 15.87 -17.35 0.38
N ALA A 52 16.69 -16.44 -0.14
CA ALA A 52 16.61 -15.00 0.12
C ALA A 52 15.27 -14.43 -0.37
N LEU A 53 14.84 -14.78 -1.58
CA LEU A 53 13.54 -14.36 -2.11
C LEU A 53 12.37 -14.92 -1.31
N ALA A 54 12.44 -16.19 -0.87
CA ALA A 54 11.43 -16.79 -0.01
C ALA A 54 11.38 -16.13 1.39
N SER A 55 12.55 -15.72 1.92
CA SER A 55 12.61 -14.93 3.17
C SER A 55 11.93 -13.58 3.01
N VAL A 56 12.26 -12.84 1.94
CA VAL A 56 11.62 -11.55 1.63
C VAL A 56 10.10 -11.70 1.54
N GLN A 57 9.61 -12.74 0.86
CA GLN A 57 8.17 -12.97 0.74
C GLN A 57 7.52 -13.20 2.11
N LYS A 58 8.15 -14.01 2.98
CA LYS A 58 7.66 -14.28 4.33
C LYS A 58 7.64 -13.03 5.21
N GLU A 59 8.69 -12.23 5.13
CA GLU A 59 8.80 -10.96 5.86
C GLU A 59 7.75 -9.95 5.39
N CYS A 60 7.55 -9.82 4.08
CA CYS A 60 6.51 -8.96 3.52
C CYS A 60 5.10 -9.38 3.97
N LEU A 61 4.85 -10.69 4.06
CA LEU A 61 3.56 -11.21 4.51
C LEU A 61 3.31 -10.89 6.00
N ALA A 62 4.34 -11.03 6.83
CA ALA A 62 4.28 -10.65 8.24
C ALA A 62 4.07 -9.13 8.40
N ALA A 63 4.84 -8.33 7.67
CA ALA A 63 4.74 -6.88 7.68
C ALA A 63 3.36 -6.38 7.22
N TYR A 64 2.78 -6.99 6.18
CA TYR A 64 1.42 -6.70 5.73
C TYR A 64 0.40 -6.99 6.84
N SER A 65 0.53 -8.12 7.52
CA SER A 65 -0.36 -8.46 8.64
C SER A 65 -0.25 -7.44 9.78
N THR A 66 0.95 -6.97 10.09
CA THR A 66 1.16 -5.91 11.09
C THR A 66 0.56 -4.58 10.64
N LEU A 67 0.75 -4.21 9.37
CA LEU A 67 0.24 -2.95 8.81
C LEU A 67 -1.29 -2.85 8.93
N LEU A 68 -2.00 -3.96 8.70
CA LEU A 68 -3.46 -4.00 8.79
C LEU A 68 -4.02 -3.98 10.23
N GLN A 69 -3.21 -4.28 11.24
CA GLN A 69 -3.62 -4.12 12.64
C GLN A 69 -3.72 -2.64 13.02
N ASP A 70 -2.84 -1.82 12.45
CA ASP A 70 -2.65 -0.42 12.81
C ASP A 70 -3.27 0.57 11.82
N THR A 71 -3.57 0.13 10.60
CA THR A 71 -4.07 0.95 9.50
C THR A 71 -5.17 0.22 8.74
N SER A 72 -6.32 0.86 8.54
CA SER A 72 -7.42 0.24 7.80
C SER A 72 -7.09 0.13 6.31
N ALA A 73 -7.62 -0.92 5.66
CA ALA A 73 -7.48 -1.11 4.21
C ALA A 73 -7.98 0.11 3.41
N GLN A 74 -9.05 0.77 3.89
CA GLN A 74 -9.54 2.01 3.28
C GLN A 74 -8.52 3.14 3.36
N ALA A 75 -7.88 3.35 4.51
CA ALA A 75 -6.87 4.40 4.66
C ALA A 75 -5.65 4.15 3.75
N LEU A 76 -5.27 2.89 3.54
CA LEU A 76 -4.20 2.51 2.60
C LEU A 76 -4.60 2.78 1.14
N ARG A 77 -5.84 2.49 0.75
CA ARG A 77 -6.36 2.82 -0.59
C ARG A 77 -6.43 4.32 -0.85
N ASP A 78 -6.93 5.07 0.14
CA ASP A 78 -6.98 6.53 0.07
C ASP A 78 -5.58 7.11 -0.12
N GLN A 79 -4.59 6.57 0.62
CA GLN A 79 -3.19 6.96 0.50
C GLN A 79 -2.61 6.60 -0.88
N GLN A 80 -2.83 5.40 -1.41
CA GLN A 80 -2.38 5.03 -2.76
C GLN A 80 -2.96 5.96 -3.83
N THR A 81 -4.23 6.30 -3.72
CA THR A 81 -4.93 7.21 -4.63
C THR A 81 -4.34 8.62 -4.53
N GLU A 82 -4.17 9.13 -3.33
CA GLU A 82 -3.64 10.49 -3.10
C GLU A 82 -2.20 10.62 -3.58
N VAL A 83 -1.36 9.61 -3.34
CA VAL A 83 0.00 9.54 -3.87
C VAL A 83 -0.05 9.57 -5.40
N TYR A 84 -0.82 8.68 -6.04
CA TYR A 84 -0.93 8.64 -7.50
C TYR A 84 -1.39 9.98 -8.09
N ASP A 85 -2.44 10.60 -7.53
CA ASP A 85 -2.95 11.90 -7.98
C ASP A 85 -1.93 13.03 -7.78
N SER A 86 -1.14 12.97 -6.70
CA SER A 86 -0.12 13.97 -6.42
C SER A 86 1.09 13.80 -7.35
N PHE A 87 1.49 12.55 -7.63
CA PHE A 87 2.50 12.22 -8.64
C PHE A 87 2.07 12.66 -10.05
N GLN A 88 0.82 12.40 -10.45
CA GLN A 88 0.32 12.86 -11.74
C GLN A 88 0.34 14.39 -11.86
N ARG A 89 -0.02 15.10 -10.79
CA ARG A 89 0.06 16.57 -10.73
C ARG A 89 1.50 17.05 -10.81
N ALA A 90 2.41 16.45 -10.06
CA ALA A 90 3.82 16.80 -10.07
C ALA A 90 4.51 16.53 -11.41
N TYR A 91 4.22 15.39 -12.04
CA TYR A 91 4.74 15.08 -13.37
C TYR A 91 4.34 16.16 -14.41
N ARG A 92 3.10 16.65 -14.33
CA ARG A 92 2.61 17.75 -15.20
C ARG A 92 3.26 19.09 -14.88
N MET A 93 3.57 19.33 -13.60
CA MET A 93 4.10 20.61 -13.10
C MET A 93 5.63 20.63 -12.95
N LYS A 94 6.33 19.52 -13.27
CA LYS A 94 7.77 19.30 -13.06
C LYS A 94 8.21 19.45 -11.58
N TYR A 95 7.34 19.12 -10.63
CA TYR A 95 7.71 19.07 -9.22
C TYR A 95 8.56 17.83 -8.93
N SER A 96 9.43 17.93 -7.93
CA SER A 96 10.21 16.80 -7.44
C SER A 96 9.32 15.86 -6.60
N LEU A 97 9.79 14.63 -6.37
CA LEU A 97 9.11 13.68 -5.48
C LEU A 97 9.04 14.19 -4.04
N GLN A 98 10.02 14.99 -3.63
CA GLN A 98 10.03 15.63 -2.31
C GLN A 98 8.89 16.65 -2.19
N ASP A 99 8.69 17.49 -3.21
CA ASP A 99 7.61 18.48 -3.21
C ASP A 99 6.22 17.81 -3.15
N VAL A 100 6.08 16.65 -3.81
CA VAL A 100 4.87 15.82 -3.71
C VAL A 100 4.66 15.37 -2.28
N PHE A 101 5.68 14.78 -1.66
CA PHE A 101 5.60 14.31 -0.29
C PHE A 101 5.25 15.46 0.66
N ASP A 102 5.92 16.60 0.52
CA ASP A 102 5.74 17.76 1.38
C ASP A 102 4.33 18.34 1.29
N SER A 103 3.69 18.23 0.13
CA SER A 103 2.30 18.66 -0.11
C SER A 103 1.24 17.73 0.50
N LEU A 104 1.60 16.52 0.92
CA LEU A 104 0.64 15.56 1.49
C LEU A 104 0.10 16.05 2.84
N PRO A 105 -1.18 15.78 3.15
CA PRO A 105 -1.75 16.03 4.47
C PRO A 105 -1.00 15.25 5.57
N PRO A 106 -0.99 15.75 6.83
CA PRO A 106 -0.29 15.08 7.93
C PRO A 106 -0.71 13.61 8.14
N LYS A 107 -2.01 13.31 7.96
CA LYS A 107 -2.53 11.94 8.08
C LYS A 107 -1.94 11.01 7.02
N SER A 108 -1.79 11.51 5.80
CA SER A 108 -1.25 10.76 4.66
C SER A 108 0.26 10.57 4.77
N LYS A 109 0.98 11.57 5.30
CA LYS A 109 2.40 11.45 5.67
C LYS A 109 2.61 10.38 6.74
N ALA A 110 1.77 10.35 7.79
CA ALA A 110 1.85 9.34 8.83
C ALA A 110 1.53 7.91 8.31
N ALA A 111 0.57 7.78 7.38
CA ALA A 111 0.29 6.51 6.73
C ALA A 111 1.46 6.05 5.84
N TYR A 112 2.07 6.97 5.08
CA TYR A 112 3.25 6.70 4.27
C TYR A 112 4.45 6.28 5.14
N GLU A 113 4.70 6.99 6.25
CA GLU A 113 5.76 6.64 7.19
C GLU A 113 5.56 5.23 7.75
N LYS A 114 4.34 4.89 8.21
CA LYS A 114 4.02 3.52 8.66
C LYS A 114 4.25 2.49 7.56
N LEU A 115 3.84 2.77 6.33
CA LEU A 115 4.03 1.86 5.20
C LEU A 115 5.53 1.67 4.92
N ALA A 116 6.31 2.75 4.88
CA ALA A 116 7.75 2.70 4.65
C ALA A 116 8.50 1.93 5.76
N THR A 117 8.18 2.19 7.03
CA THR A 117 8.86 1.53 8.16
C THR A 117 8.42 0.08 8.32
N THR A 118 7.12 -0.21 8.21
CA THR A 118 6.59 -1.54 8.51
C THR A 118 6.73 -2.45 7.30
N LEU A 119 6.26 -2.00 6.13
CA LEU A 119 6.23 -2.82 4.93
C LEU A 119 7.60 -2.89 4.27
N PHE A 120 8.29 -1.76 4.10
CA PHE A 120 9.58 -1.74 3.39
C PHE A 120 10.81 -1.90 4.29
N SER A 121 10.63 -1.96 5.62
CA SER A 121 11.73 -2.01 6.59
C SER A 121 12.73 -0.85 6.46
N LEU A 122 12.30 0.29 5.91
CA LEU A 122 13.14 1.48 5.83
C LEU A 122 13.26 2.09 7.23
N LYS A 123 14.49 2.39 7.65
CA LYS A 123 14.67 3.16 8.90
C LYS A 123 14.15 4.55 8.69
N LYS A 124 13.64 5.18 9.75
CA LYS A 124 13.14 6.56 9.67
C LYS A 124 14.19 7.53 9.10
N GLU A 125 15.47 7.30 9.40
CA GLU A 125 16.58 8.08 8.83
C GLU A 125 16.78 7.87 7.32
N GLU A 126 16.40 6.70 6.80
CA GLU A 126 16.52 6.32 5.38
C GLU A 126 15.30 6.77 4.55
N ILE A 127 14.20 7.18 5.20
CA ILE A 127 13.02 7.73 4.52
C ILE A 127 13.33 9.13 3.93
N GLY A 128 14.44 9.77 4.35
CA GLY A 128 14.90 11.03 3.76
C GLY A 128 13.88 12.18 3.92
N LEU A 129 13.19 12.21 5.06
CA LEU A 129 12.23 13.25 5.46
C LEU A 129 12.85 14.24 6.43
#